data_AF-A0A1I5B4T0-F1
#
_entry.id   AF-A0A1I5B4T0-F1
#
_cell.length_a   1.000
_cell.length_b   1.000
_cell.length_c   1.000
_cell.angle_alpha   90.00
_cell.angle_beta   90.00
_cell.angle_gamma   90.00
#
_symmetry.space_group_name_H-M   'P 1'
#
loop_
_entity.id
_entity.type
_entity.pdbx_description
1 polymer ?
#
loop_
_entity_poly.entity_id
_entity_poly.type
_entity_poly.pdbx_seq_one_letter_code
_entity_poly.pdbx_strand_id
1 'polypeptide(L)'
;MALRIAGIALPGPTELLHGAATVVDRTGELARTVGQLPSRTGELLDEVGSLVGRIGTIATRAESLLDRVDGVVDRAEDLVGSVGSVVTDATDVVERVRPVADRAGELVERVTGVAGNAERLVARVSGVAENAEGLVARVDAVAGDAEGLVRTVTTVSDRTGTLIAQVEQVTGEATAVVDSANRVAARAGTVVEQAAGTSDQAGRLLDLYGPLARRAAPLATMFVDELSEAEVRAAIALVDQLPVFTEHMERDIMPILATLDRVGPDVHELLDVLKEVRQAIVGIPGFRLLSRRGGDRDEG
;
A
#
# COMPACT_ATOMS: atom_id res chain seq x y z
N MET A 1 -144.34 61.44 -120.56
CA MET A 1 -145.62 60.79 -120.19
C MET A 1 -145.29 59.36 -119.77
N ALA A 2 -145.10 59.12 -118.47
CA ALA A 2 -144.69 57.81 -117.95
C ALA A 2 -145.93 56.91 -117.82
N LEU A 3 -145.95 55.80 -118.56
CA LEU A 3 -147.03 54.82 -118.51
C LEU A 3 -146.87 54.02 -117.20
N ARG A 4 -147.71 54.28 -116.20
CA ARG A 4 -147.77 53.46 -114.98
C ARG A 4 -148.89 52.43 -115.13
N ILE A 5 -148.57 51.15 -115.08
CA ILE A 5 -149.55 50.05 -114.97
C ILE A 5 -149.49 49.54 -113.53
N ALA A 6 -150.63 49.62 -112.81
CA ALA A 6 -150.86 48.96 -111.52
C ALA A 6 -149.71 49.08 -110.49
N GLY A 7 -149.32 50.33 -110.19
CA GLY A 7 -148.42 50.66 -109.08
C GLY A 7 -146.93 50.45 -109.34
N ILE A 8 -146.57 49.66 -110.35
CA ILE A 8 -145.19 49.50 -110.80
C ILE A 8 -145.00 50.43 -112.01
N ALA A 9 -144.18 51.46 -111.86
CA ALA A 9 -143.81 52.31 -112.99
C ALA A 9 -143.08 51.42 -114.01
N LEU A 10 -143.68 51.25 -115.20
CA LEU A 10 -143.00 50.56 -116.29
C LEU A 10 -141.84 51.47 -116.72
N PRO A 11 -140.60 51.00 -116.61
CA PRO A 11 -139.48 51.85 -116.90
C PRO A 11 -139.54 52.30 -118.35
N GLY A 12 -139.47 53.61 -118.58
CA GLY A 12 -139.39 54.17 -119.92
C GLY A 12 -138.17 53.61 -120.67
N PRO A 13 -138.10 53.68 -122.01
CA PRO A 13 -136.95 53.19 -122.77
C PRO A 13 -135.60 53.73 -122.25
N THR A 14 -135.57 54.94 -121.69
CA THR A 14 -134.39 55.52 -121.02
C THR A 14 -134.07 54.92 -119.64
N GLU A 15 -135.07 54.51 -118.84
CA GLU A 15 -134.85 53.80 -117.57
C GLU A 15 -134.42 52.35 -117.82
N LEU A 16 -134.90 51.71 -118.89
CA LEU A 16 -134.39 50.42 -119.34
C LEU A 16 -132.94 50.52 -119.83
N LEU A 17 -132.57 51.61 -120.52
CA LEU A 17 -131.18 51.86 -120.92
C LEU A 17 -130.27 52.18 -119.73
N HIS A 18 -130.72 52.93 -118.73
CA HIS A 18 -129.96 53.15 -117.49
C HIS A 18 -129.86 51.88 -116.64
N GLY A 19 -130.93 51.07 -116.59
CA GLY A 19 -130.91 49.74 -115.98
C GLY A 19 -129.95 48.80 -116.70
N ALA A 20 -129.96 48.80 -118.03
CA ALA A 20 -129.01 48.03 -118.84
C ALA A 20 -127.57 48.53 -118.64
N ALA A 21 -127.34 49.85 -118.60
CA ALA A 21 -126.02 50.44 -118.35
C ALA A 21 -125.50 50.11 -116.94
N THR A 22 -126.35 50.16 -115.91
CA THR A 22 -125.97 49.77 -114.53
C THR A 22 -125.75 48.27 -114.39
N VAL A 23 -126.52 47.43 -115.09
CA VAL A 23 -126.26 45.99 -115.18
C VAL A 23 -124.93 45.74 -115.88
N VAL A 24 -124.62 46.45 -116.97
CA VAL A 24 -123.34 46.37 -117.70
C VAL A 24 -122.18 46.83 -116.82
N ASP A 25 -122.34 47.90 -116.05
CA ASP A 25 -121.28 48.41 -115.17
C ASP A 25 -121.04 47.46 -114.00
N ARG A 26 -122.11 46.94 -113.41
CA ARG A 26 -122.06 45.93 -112.34
C ARG A 26 -121.53 44.58 -112.84
N THR A 27 -121.84 44.19 -114.08
CA THR A 27 -121.21 43.03 -114.72
C THR A 27 -119.76 43.31 -115.10
N GLY A 28 -119.39 44.55 -115.42
CA GLY A 28 -118.02 44.98 -115.60
C GLY A 28 -117.20 44.94 -114.30
N GLU A 29 -117.76 45.38 -113.18
CA GLU A 29 -117.16 45.26 -111.85
C GLU A 29 -117.04 43.81 -111.38
N LEU A 30 -118.09 43.00 -111.59
CA LEU A 30 -118.03 41.56 -111.34
C LEU A 30 -116.99 40.90 -112.24
N ALA A 31 -116.92 41.23 -113.53
CA ALA A 31 -115.91 40.69 -114.45
C ALA A 31 -114.49 41.10 -114.05
N ARG A 32 -114.28 42.31 -113.53
CA ARG A 32 -112.99 42.75 -112.97
C ARG A 32 -112.65 42.00 -111.68
N THR A 33 -113.62 41.82 -110.78
CA THR A 33 -113.43 41.11 -109.51
C THR A 33 -113.13 39.64 -109.76
N VAL A 34 -113.93 38.99 -110.62
CA VAL A 34 -113.73 37.61 -111.08
C VAL A 34 -112.42 37.49 -111.86
N GLY A 35 -112.05 38.50 -112.66
CA GLY A 35 -110.76 38.57 -113.34
C GLY A 35 -109.56 38.73 -112.40
N GLN A 36 -109.76 39.27 -111.19
CA GLN A 36 -108.73 39.42 -110.14
C GLN A 36 -108.64 38.21 -109.19
N LEU A 37 -109.67 37.37 -109.13
CA LEU A 37 -109.67 36.15 -108.31
C LEU A 37 -108.49 35.23 -108.63
N PRO A 38 -108.13 34.96 -109.91
CA PRO A 38 -106.94 34.18 -110.25
C PRO A 38 -105.65 34.78 -109.69
N SER A 39 -105.48 36.10 -109.76
CA SER A 39 -104.30 36.78 -109.21
C SER A 39 -104.21 36.66 -107.69
N ARG A 40 -105.32 36.91 -106.97
CA ARG A 40 -105.39 36.72 -105.51
C ARG A 40 -105.18 35.26 -105.11
N THR A 41 -105.68 34.33 -105.91
CA THR A 41 -105.48 32.89 -105.67
C THR A 41 -104.01 32.51 -105.87
N GLY A 42 -103.36 33.07 -106.90
CA GLY A 42 -101.92 32.90 -107.13
C GLY A 42 -101.08 33.44 -105.96
N GLU A 43 -101.37 34.65 -105.50
CA GLU A 43 -100.69 35.26 -104.34
C GLU A 43 -100.85 34.43 -103.06
N LEU A 44 -102.06 33.92 -102.79
CA LEU A 44 -102.31 33.03 -101.65
C LEU A 44 -101.57 31.70 -101.80
N LEU A 45 -101.49 31.13 -103.01
CA LEU A 45 -100.73 29.90 -103.27
C LEU A 45 -99.22 30.12 -103.09
N ASP A 46 -98.70 31.28 -103.50
CA ASP A 46 -97.30 31.66 -103.28
C ASP A 46 -97.00 31.84 -101.79
N GLU A 47 -97.91 32.48 -101.04
CA GLU A 47 -97.79 32.62 -99.59
C GLU A 47 -97.85 31.26 -98.88
N VAL A 48 -98.76 30.37 -99.29
CA VAL A 48 -98.83 28.98 -98.81
C VAL A 48 -97.55 28.23 -99.15
N GLY A 49 -97.02 28.37 -100.37
CA GLY A 49 -95.75 27.77 -100.79
C GLY A 49 -94.58 28.25 -99.93
N SER A 50 -94.52 29.55 -99.64
CA SER A 50 -93.53 30.15 -98.74
C SER A 50 -93.66 29.63 -97.30
N LEU A 51 -94.89 29.51 -96.79
CA LEU A 51 -95.16 28.94 -95.46
C LEU A 51 -94.72 27.48 -95.38
N VAL A 52 -95.06 26.65 -96.38
CA VAL A 52 -94.63 25.25 -96.46
C VAL A 52 -93.09 25.15 -96.49
N GLY A 53 -92.42 26.01 -97.25
CA GLY A 53 -90.95 26.07 -97.28
C GLY A 53 -90.34 26.44 -95.91
N ARG A 54 -90.96 27.39 -95.19
CA ARG A 54 -90.56 27.76 -93.82
C ARG A 54 -90.79 26.62 -92.84
N ILE A 55 -91.91 25.92 -92.93
CA ILE A 55 -92.22 24.75 -92.10
C ILE A 55 -91.19 23.64 -92.35
N GLY A 56 -90.85 23.37 -93.61
CA GLY A 56 -89.79 22.41 -93.96
C GLY A 56 -88.44 22.80 -93.35
N THR A 57 -88.06 24.07 -93.43
CA THR A 57 -86.83 24.58 -92.80
C THR A 57 -86.85 24.43 -91.27
N ILE A 58 -88.00 24.67 -90.63
CA ILE A 58 -88.16 24.48 -89.19
C ILE A 58 -88.04 23.00 -88.82
N ALA A 59 -88.65 22.10 -89.61
CA ALA A 59 -88.57 20.66 -89.39
C ALA A 59 -87.11 20.16 -89.47
N THR A 60 -86.35 20.55 -90.50
CA THR A 60 -84.92 20.20 -90.61
C THR A 60 -84.10 20.75 -89.45
N ARG A 61 -84.40 21.97 -88.97
CA ARG A 61 -83.75 22.52 -87.78
C ARG A 61 -84.11 21.75 -86.51
N ALA A 62 -85.37 21.32 -86.39
CA ALA A 62 -85.82 20.52 -85.26
C ALA A 62 -85.11 19.16 -85.23
N GLU A 63 -85.00 18.48 -86.38
CA GLU A 63 -84.22 17.24 -86.52
C GLU A 63 -82.76 17.44 -86.10
N SER A 64 -82.08 18.47 -86.62
CA SER A 64 -80.70 18.78 -86.21
C SER A 64 -80.55 19.13 -84.73
N LEU A 65 -81.56 19.75 -84.11
CA LEU A 65 -81.57 19.99 -82.67
C LEU A 65 -81.73 18.69 -81.88
N LEU A 66 -82.56 17.76 -82.33
CA LEU A 66 -82.72 16.45 -81.72
C LEU A 66 -81.41 15.65 -81.79
N ASP A 67 -80.74 15.61 -82.94
CA ASP A 67 -79.43 14.94 -83.07
C ASP A 67 -78.38 15.53 -82.11
N ARG A 68 -78.41 16.86 -81.92
CA ARG A 68 -77.52 17.53 -80.96
C ARG A 68 -77.88 17.20 -79.52
N VAL A 69 -79.17 17.07 -79.21
CA VAL A 69 -79.65 16.64 -77.88
C VAL A 69 -79.20 15.21 -77.60
N ASP A 70 -79.38 14.30 -78.53
CA ASP A 70 -78.93 12.90 -78.40
C ASP A 70 -77.42 12.85 -78.16
N GLY A 71 -76.62 13.58 -78.95
CA GLY A 71 -75.18 13.63 -78.70
C GLY A 71 -74.79 14.31 -77.37
N VAL A 72 -75.62 15.19 -76.79
CA VAL A 72 -75.40 15.72 -75.44
C VAL A 72 -75.72 14.67 -74.39
N VAL A 73 -76.78 13.87 -74.60
CA VAL A 73 -77.14 12.74 -73.72
C VAL A 73 -76.03 11.69 -73.72
N ASP A 74 -75.53 11.26 -74.89
CA ASP A 74 -74.44 10.29 -74.98
C ASP A 74 -73.19 10.74 -74.21
N ARG A 75 -72.78 12.02 -74.40
CA ARG A 75 -71.64 12.59 -73.66
C ARG A 75 -71.91 12.68 -72.16
N ALA A 76 -73.15 12.92 -71.75
CA ALA A 76 -73.52 12.94 -70.34
C ALA A 76 -73.43 11.53 -69.74
N GLU A 77 -73.84 10.50 -70.47
CA GLU A 77 -73.70 9.10 -70.05
C GLU A 77 -72.23 8.68 -69.93
N ASP A 78 -71.39 9.03 -70.91
CA ASP A 78 -69.93 8.80 -70.87
C ASP A 78 -69.28 9.50 -69.66
N LEU A 79 -69.69 10.73 -69.36
CA LEU A 79 -69.20 11.48 -68.21
C LEU A 79 -69.63 10.81 -66.90
N VAL A 80 -70.88 10.37 -66.79
CA VAL A 80 -71.39 9.64 -65.62
C VAL A 80 -70.59 8.34 -65.42
N GLY A 81 -70.31 7.60 -66.49
CA GLY A 81 -69.47 6.40 -66.44
C GLY A 81 -68.04 6.71 -65.97
N SER A 82 -67.44 7.77 -66.51
CA SER A 82 -66.09 8.23 -66.12
C SER A 82 -66.04 8.64 -64.64
N VAL A 83 -67.04 9.38 -64.16
CA VAL A 83 -67.18 9.76 -62.75
C VAL A 83 -67.32 8.51 -61.87
N GLY A 84 -68.11 7.52 -62.29
CA GLY A 84 -68.24 6.24 -61.59
C GLY A 84 -66.91 5.50 -61.43
N SER A 85 -66.09 5.46 -62.47
CA SER A 85 -64.74 4.88 -62.41
C SER A 85 -63.83 5.66 -61.45
N VAL A 86 -63.82 6.99 -61.50
CA VAL A 86 -63.03 7.84 -60.58
C VAL A 86 -63.45 7.62 -59.12
N VAL A 87 -64.76 7.48 -58.85
CA VAL A 87 -65.27 7.19 -57.50
C VAL A 87 -64.80 5.82 -57.01
N THR A 88 -64.81 4.81 -57.88
CA THR A 88 -64.29 3.47 -57.57
C THR A 88 -62.78 3.53 -57.26
N ASP A 89 -62.00 4.16 -58.13
CA ASP A 89 -60.55 4.32 -57.94
C ASP A 89 -60.21 5.08 -56.64
N ALA A 90 -60.95 6.14 -56.34
CA ALA A 90 -60.79 6.89 -55.09
C ALA A 90 -61.09 6.03 -53.86
N THR A 91 -62.11 5.16 -53.94
CA THR A 91 -62.44 4.21 -52.87
C THR A 91 -61.31 3.21 -52.67
N ASP A 92 -60.79 2.63 -53.76
CA ASP A 92 -59.64 1.72 -53.73
C ASP A 92 -58.39 2.36 -53.12
N VAL A 93 -58.11 3.63 -53.45
CA VAL A 93 -56.99 4.37 -52.85
C VAL A 93 -57.19 4.52 -51.34
N VAL A 94 -58.40 4.91 -50.90
CA VAL A 94 -58.70 5.04 -49.46
C VAL A 94 -58.53 3.70 -48.74
N GLU A 95 -58.99 2.60 -49.33
CA GLU A 95 -58.82 1.26 -48.78
C GLU A 95 -57.35 0.84 -48.69
N ARG A 96 -56.52 1.21 -49.67
CA ARG A 96 -55.07 0.94 -49.66
C ARG A 96 -54.29 1.81 -48.67
N VAL A 97 -54.73 3.04 -48.41
CA VAL A 97 -54.06 3.97 -47.49
C VAL A 97 -54.21 3.55 -46.02
N ARG A 98 -55.38 3.00 -45.64
CA ARG A 98 -55.62 2.52 -44.26
C ARG A 98 -54.54 1.57 -43.72
N PRO A 99 -54.22 0.44 -44.36
CA PRO A 99 -53.19 -0.48 -43.86
C PRO A 99 -51.78 0.11 -43.92
N VAL A 100 -51.53 1.14 -44.73
CA VAL A 100 -50.25 1.87 -44.71
C VAL A 100 -50.16 2.72 -43.45
N ALA A 101 -51.24 3.41 -43.07
CA ALA A 101 -51.30 4.19 -41.83
C ALA A 101 -51.16 3.28 -40.60
N ASP A 102 -51.83 2.14 -40.58
CA ASP A 102 -51.73 1.16 -39.48
C ASP A 102 -50.29 0.66 -39.31
N ARG A 103 -49.64 0.24 -40.41
CA ARG A 103 -48.23 -0.19 -40.39
C ARG A 103 -47.27 0.93 -39.98
N ALA A 104 -47.57 2.17 -40.35
CA ALA A 104 -46.78 3.31 -39.90
C ALA A 104 -46.90 3.50 -38.38
N GLY A 105 -48.10 3.32 -37.82
CA GLY A 105 -48.33 3.30 -36.37
C GLY A 105 -47.54 2.20 -35.67
N GLU A 106 -47.62 0.96 -36.15
CA GLU A 106 -46.86 -0.18 -35.63
C GLU A 106 -45.34 0.06 -35.69
N LEU A 107 -44.84 0.68 -36.77
CA LEU A 107 -43.43 1.02 -36.89
C LEU A 107 -43.00 2.06 -35.86
N VAL A 108 -43.82 3.09 -35.62
CA VAL A 108 -43.56 4.12 -34.60
C VAL A 108 -43.50 3.48 -33.20
N GLU A 109 -44.43 2.57 -32.87
CA GLU A 109 -44.41 1.84 -31.60
C GLU A 109 -43.14 0.99 -31.45
N ARG A 110 -42.75 0.27 -32.51
CA ARG A 110 -41.51 -0.53 -32.52
C ARG A 110 -40.26 0.33 -32.34
N VAL A 111 -40.18 1.46 -33.03
CA VAL A 111 -39.05 2.42 -32.89
C VAL A 111 -39.00 2.96 -31.46
N THR A 112 -40.14 3.31 -30.89
CA THR A 112 -40.23 3.75 -29.49
C THR A 112 -39.76 2.67 -28.52
N GLY A 113 -40.16 1.41 -28.74
CA GLY A 113 -39.70 0.27 -27.96
C GLY A 113 -38.19 0.02 -28.08
N VAL A 114 -37.63 0.15 -29.30
CA VAL A 114 -36.18 0.05 -29.53
C VAL A 114 -35.43 1.17 -28.81
N ALA A 115 -35.94 2.41 -28.86
CA ALA A 115 -35.35 3.54 -28.14
C ALA A 115 -35.32 3.28 -26.62
N GLY A 116 -36.44 2.85 -26.03
CA GLY A 116 -36.48 2.50 -24.60
C GLY A 116 -35.57 1.32 -24.23
N ASN A 117 -35.39 0.34 -25.13
CA ASN A 117 -34.40 -0.73 -24.94
C ASN A 117 -32.97 -0.21 -24.95
N ALA A 118 -32.66 0.72 -25.86
CA ALA A 118 -31.34 1.34 -25.96
C ALA A 118 -31.02 2.16 -24.70
N GLU A 119 -31.97 2.95 -24.18
CA GLU A 119 -31.82 3.69 -22.93
C GLU A 119 -31.51 2.77 -21.75
N ARG A 120 -32.25 1.66 -21.61
CA ARG A 120 -31.98 0.65 -20.57
C ARG A 120 -30.61 -0.02 -20.73
N LEU A 121 -30.16 -0.25 -21.96
CA LEU A 121 -28.83 -0.79 -22.22
C LEU A 121 -27.75 0.21 -21.81
N VAL A 122 -27.90 1.49 -22.15
CA VAL A 122 -26.98 2.56 -21.74
C VAL A 122 -26.89 2.62 -20.22
N ALA A 123 -28.02 2.63 -19.51
CA ALA A 123 -28.04 2.63 -18.04
C ALA A 123 -27.31 1.42 -17.44
N ARG A 124 -27.48 0.22 -18.03
CA ARG A 124 -26.76 -0.99 -17.61
C ARG A 124 -25.25 -0.87 -17.85
N VAL A 125 -24.84 -0.33 -19.00
CA VAL A 125 -23.41 -0.11 -19.32
C VAL A 125 -22.78 0.87 -18.33
N SER A 126 -23.47 1.97 -18.01
CA SER A 126 -23.03 2.91 -16.97
C SER A 126 -22.85 2.22 -15.61
N GLY A 127 -23.83 1.42 -15.18
CA GLY A 127 -23.71 0.66 -13.93
C GLY A 127 -22.56 -0.36 -13.94
N VAL A 128 -22.28 -1.00 -15.09
CA VAL A 128 -21.11 -1.88 -15.23
C VAL A 128 -19.80 -1.10 -15.11
N ALA A 129 -19.71 0.09 -15.73
CA ALA A 129 -18.54 0.95 -15.64
C ALA A 129 -18.26 1.41 -14.19
N GLU A 130 -19.30 1.87 -13.47
CA GLU A 130 -19.17 2.26 -12.05
C GLU A 130 -18.70 1.09 -11.17
N ASN A 131 -19.23 -0.11 -11.41
CA ASN A 131 -18.78 -1.30 -10.69
C ASN A 131 -17.33 -1.67 -11.00
N ALA A 132 -16.90 -1.50 -12.26
CA ALA A 132 -15.52 -1.74 -12.66
C ALA A 132 -14.56 -0.75 -11.99
N GLU A 133 -14.91 0.53 -11.93
CA GLU A 133 -14.15 1.55 -11.18
C GLU A 133 -14.06 1.19 -9.70
N GLY A 134 -15.17 0.76 -9.09
CA GLY A 134 -15.19 0.29 -7.71
C GLY A 134 -14.30 -0.94 -7.47
N LEU A 135 -14.22 -1.86 -8.44
CA LEU A 135 -13.33 -3.02 -8.36
C LEU A 135 -11.85 -2.61 -8.45
N VAL A 136 -11.51 -1.69 -9.35
CA VAL A 136 -10.14 -1.15 -9.47
C VAL A 136 -9.71 -0.50 -8.15
N ALA A 137 -10.56 0.35 -7.56
CA ALA A 137 -10.25 0.97 -6.27
C ALA A 137 -10.02 -0.05 -5.14
N ARG A 138 -10.75 -1.18 -5.14
CA ARG A 138 -10.53 -2.27 -4.18
C ARG A 138 -9.21 -3.00 -4.43
N VAL A 139 -8.84 -3.22 -5.69
CA VAL A 139 -7.55 -3.83 -6.05
C VAL A 139 -6.40 -2.93 -5.58
N ASP A 140 -6.51 -1.62 -5.78
CA ASP A 140 -5.50 -0.65 -5.31
C ASP A 140 -5.38 -0.67 -3.78
N ALA A 141 -6.50 -0.74 -3.05
CA ALA A 141 -6.48 -0.86 -1.59
C ALA A 141 -5.79 -2.15 -1.12
N VAL A 142 -6.11 -3.29 -1.74
CA VAL A 142 -5.48 -4.59 -1.43
C VAL A 142 -3.98 -4.57 -1.74
N ALA A 143 -3.58 -3.94 -2.84
CA ALA A 143 -2.17 -3.76 -3.17
C ALA A 143 -1.44 -2.93 -2.10
N GLY A 144 -2.04 -1.82 -1.66
CA GLY A 144 -1.52 -0.98 -0.58
C GLY A 144 -1.39 -1.73 0.75
N ASP A 145 -2.38 -2.56 1.10
CA ASP A 145 -2.33 -3.42 2.30
C ASP A 145 -1.21 -4.47 2.20
N ALA A 146 -1.02 -5.08 1.03
CA ALA A 146 0.04 -6.05 0.78
C ALA A 146 1.43 -5.42 0.92
N GLU A 147 1.65 -4.22 0.39
CA GLU A 147 2.88 -3.46 0.61
C GLU A 147 3.11 -3.16 2.10
N GLY A 148 2.04 -2.86 2.84
CA GLY A 148 2.07 -2.66 4.29
C GLY A 148 2.52 -3.91 5.05
N LEU A 149 1.99 -5.07 4.65
CA LEU A 149 2.39 -6.34 5.22
C LEU A 149 3.87 -6.65 4.94
N VAL A 150 4.33 -6.44 3.71
CA VAL A 150 5.75 -6.63 3.34
C VAL A 150 6.66 -5.77 4.21
N ARG A 151 6.35 -4.47 4.36
CA ARG A 151 7.11 -3.56 5.25
C ARG A 151 7.17 -4.05 6.70
N THR A 152 6.05 -4.58 7.20
CA THR A 152 5.98 -5.15 8.55
C THR A 152 6.85 -6.39 8.68
N VAL A 153 6.79 -7.31 7.71
CA VAL A 153 7.61 -8.52 7.68
C VAL A 153 9.10 -8.18 7.65
N THR A 154 9.53 -7.20 6.84
CA THR A 154 10.91 -6.72 6.82
C THR A 154 11.34 -6.21 8.19
N THR A 155 10.52 -5.36 8.83
CA THR A 155 10.82 -4.82 10.18
C THR A 155 10.97 -5.93 11.23
N VAL A 156 10.09 -6.94 11.19
CA VAL A 156 10.17 -8.10 12.09
C VAL A 156 11.43 -8.92 11.83
N SER A 157 11.81 -9.08 10.56
CA SER A 157 13.00 -9.82 10.15
C SER A 157 14.28 -9.12 10.64
N ASP A 158 14.36 -7.79 10.48
CA ASP A 158 15.49 -6.98 10.96
C ASP A 158 15.63 -7.05 12.48
N ARG A 159 14.50 -6.96 13.20
CA ARG A 159 14.47 -7.12 14.66
C ARG A 159 14.90 -8.52 15.11
N THR A 160 14.50 -9.54 14.35
CA THR A 160 14.91 -10.93 14.60
C THR A 160 16.41 -11.10 14.39
N GLY A 161 16.97 -10.52 13.32
CA GLY A 161 18.42 -10.52 13.09
C GLY A 161 19.19 -9.84 14.23
N THR A 162 18.69 -8.72 14.73
CA THR A 162 19.27 -8.03 15.90
C THR A 162 19.23 -8.91 17.16
N LEU A 163 18.12 -9.61 17.40
CA LEU A 163 17.97 -10.51 18.55
C LEU A 163 18.93 -11.70 18.47
N ILE A 164 19.12 -12.29 17.27
CA ILE A 164 20.08 -13.38 17.06
C ILE A 164 21.50 -12.91 17.41
N ALA A 165 21.91 -11.74 16.94
CA ALA A 165 23.23 -11.18 17.26
C ALA A 165 23.41 -10.96 18.78
N GLN A 166 22.36 -10.52 19.48
CA GLN A 166 22.39 -10.39 20.94
C GLN A 166 22.53 -11.76 21.65
N VAL A 167 21.83 -12.79 21.17
CA VAL A 167 21.94 -14.15 21.71
C VAL A 167 23.35 -14.71 21.49
N GLU A 168 23.95 -14.47 20.32
CA GLU A 168 25.33 -14.87 20.04
C GLU A 168 26.33 -14.18 20.99
N GLN A 169 26.16 -12.88 21.23
CA GLN A 169 26.98 -12.14 22.19
C GLN A 169 26.86 -12.73 23.60
N VAL A 170 25.63 -12.92 24.11
CA VAL A 170 25.39 -13.48 25.44
C VAL A 170 25.97 -14.89 25.56
N THR A 171 25.86 -15.70 24.52
CA THR A 171 26.44 -17.05 24.49
C THR A 171 27.98 -16.98 24.57
N GLY A 172 28.61 -16.08 23.82
CA GLY A 172 30.05 -15.86 23.89
C GLY A 172 30.54 -15.38 25.26
N GLU A 173 29.81 -14.44 25.88
CA GLU A 173 30.08 -13.98 27.24
C GLU A 173 29.96 -15.11 28.26
N ALA A 174 28.92 -15.95 28.14
CA ALA A 174 28.73 -17.11 29.00
C ALA A 174 29.90 -18.13 28.87
N THR A 175 30.36 -18.40 27.66
CA THR A 175 31.56 -19.25 27.44
C THR A 175 32.79 -18.67 28.14
N ALA A 176 33.02 -17.36 28.03
CA ALA A 176 34.15 -16.69 28.68
C ALA A 176 34.08 -16.75 30.22
N VAL A 177 32.87 -16.69 30.79
CA VAL A 177 32.64 -16.89 32.23
C VAL A 177 32.98 -18.31 32.64
N VAL A 178 32.54 -19.32 31.88
CA VAL A 178 32.87 -20.74 32.14
C VAL A 178 34.38 -20.97 32.09
N ASP A 179 35.09 -20.44 31.09
CA ASP A 179 36.54 -20.53 30.99
C ASP A 179 37.24 -19.87 32.18
N SER A 180 36.72 -18.74 32.65
CA SER A 180 37.24 -18.05 33.83
C SER A 180 37.02 -18.86 35.11
N ALA A 181 35.85 -19.48 35.27
CA ALA A 181 35.56 -20.38 36.38
C ALA A 181 36.48 -21.60 36.38
N ASN A 182 36.74 -22.21 35.22
CA ASN A 182 37.69 -23.32 35.07
C ASN A 182 39.12 -22.92 35.47
N ARG A 183 39.57 -21.71 35.08
CA ARG A 183 40.88 -21.19 35.50
C ARG A 183 40.96 -20.95 37.00
N VAL A 184 39.90 -20.43 37.63
CA VAL A 184 39.82 -20.25 39.08
C VAL A 184 39.86 -21.61 39.79
N ALA A 185 39.10 -22.59 39.31
CA ALA A 185 39.08 -23.94 39.87
C ALA A 185 40.47 -24.61 39.79
N ALA A 186 41.17 -24.48 38.65
CA ALA A 186 42.53 -25.00 38.49
C ALA A 186 43.51 -24.35 39.49
N ARG A 187 43.47 -23.01 39.62
CA ARG A 187 44.30 -22.29 40.61
C ARG A 187 44.00 -22.72 42.04
N ALA A 188 42.73 -22.90 42.39
CA ALA A 188 42.33 -23.40 43.69
C ALA A 188 42.91 -24.81 43.94
N GLY A 189 42.89 -25.69 42.93
CA GLY A 189 43.55 -27.00 42.99
C GLY A 189 45.03 -26.89 43.33
N THR A 190 45.78 -26.02 42.64
CA THR A 190 47.20 -25.79 42.93
C THR A 190 47.44 -25.27 44.36
N VAL A 191 46.59 -24.36 44.86
CA VAL A 191 46.69 -23.86 46.24
C VAL A 191 46.46 -24.98 47.25
N VAL A 192 45.47 -25.86 47.01
CA VAL A 192 45.20 -27.01 47.86
C VAL A 192 46.38 -27.98 47.87
N GLU A 193 46.98 -28.27 46.72
CA GLU A 193 48.19 -29.11 46.62
C GLU A 193 49.38 -28.50 47.39
N GLN A 194 49.60 -27.19 47.25
CA GLN A 194 50.65 -26.49 47.99
C GLN A 194 50.41 -26.50 49.51
N ALA A 195 49.16 -26.31 49.94
CA ALA A 195 48.78 -26.37 51.34
C ALA A 195 48.97 -27.78 51.92
N ALA A 196 48.62 -28.82 51.15
CA ALA A 196 48.88 -30.21 51.52
C ALA A 196 50.39 -30.48 51.66
N GLY A 197 51.20 -30.08 50.67
CA GLY A 197 52.66 -30.23 50.73
C GLY A 197 53.30 -29.47 51.90
N THR A 198 52.82 -28.26 52.20
CA THR A 198 53.26 -27.48 53.36
C THR A 198 52.89 -28.17 54.67
N SER A 199 51.67 -28.72 54.76
CA SER A 199 51.19 -29.48 55.92
C SER A 199 52.00 -30.75 56.14
N ASP A 200 52.31 -31.50 55.08
CA ASP A 200 53.18 -32.68 55.13
C ASP A 200 54.59 -32.31 55.60
N GLN A 201 55.13 -31.19 55.11
CA GLN A 201 56.44 -30.71 55.55
C GLN A 201 56.44 -30.29 57.02
N ALA A 202 55.41 -29.58 57.48
CA ALA A 202 55.22 -29.28 58.89
C ALA A 202 55.10 -30.56 59.73
N GLY A 203 54.37 -31.56 59.26
CA GLY A 203 54.28 -32.89 59.89
C GLY A 203 55.64 -33.56 60.03
N ARG A 204 56.43 -33.62 58.95
CA ARG A 204 57.80 -34.17 58.99
C ARG A 204 58.71 -33.42 59.97
N LEU A 205 58.61 -32.09 60.05
CA LEU A 205 59.35 -31.28 61.01
C LEU A 205 58.91 -31.59 62.45
N LEU A 206 57.60 -31.73 62.69
CA LEU A 206 57.07 -32.11 64.00
C LEU A 206 57.48 -33.53 64.40
N ASP A 207 57.57 -34.47 63.45
CA ASP A 207 58.05 -35.82 63.73
C ASP A 207 59.54 -35.84 64.08
N LEU A 208 60.36 -35.00 63.42
CA LEU A 208 61.79 -34.88 63.69
C LEU A 208 62.07 -34.17 65.02
N TYR A 209 61.45 -33.02 65.24
CA TYR A 209 61.72 -32.16 66.40
C TYR A 209 60.85 -32.50 67.60
N GLY A 210 59.68 -33.12 67.43
CA GLY A 210 58.76 -33.44 68.51
C GLY A 210 59.37 -34.33 69.61
N PRO A 211 60.15 -35.38 69.28
CA PRO A 211 60.88 -36.16 70.28
C PRO A 211 61.97 -35.34 71.00
N LEU A 212 62.71 -34.50 70.26
CA LEU A 212 63.74 -33.61 70.83
C LEU A 212 63.12 -32.59 71.78
N ALA A 213 62.06 -31.91 71.36
CA ALA A 213 61.32 -30.95 72.16
C ALA A 213 60.73 -31.59 73.42
N ARG A 214 60.14 -32.79 73.33
CA ARG A 214 59.65 -33.53 74.51
C ARG A 214 60.76 -33.89 75.48
N ARG A 215 61.96 -34.21 74.99
CA ARG A 215 63.12 -34.53 75.83
C ARG A 215 63.79 -33.29 76.43
N ALA A 216 63.79 -32.18 75.68
CA ALA A 216 64.33 -30.90 76.12
C ALA A 216 63.36 -30.13 77.03
N ALA A 217 62.04 -30.34 76.92
CA ALA A 217 61.03 -29.64 77.70
C ALA A 217 61.29 -29.64 79.22
N PRO A 218 61.53 -30.77 79.90
CA PRO A 218 61.83 -30.74 81.34
C PRO A 218 63.15 -30.02 81.67
N LEU A 219 64.14 -30.07 80.77
CA LEU A 219 65.41 -29.35 80.96
C LEU A 219 65.21 -27.84 80.81
N ALA A 220 64.43 -27.41 79.83
CA ALA A 220 64.07 -26.00 79.63
C ALA A 220 63.19 -25.48 80.78
N THR A 221 62.24 -26.28 81.27
CA THR A 221 61.44 -25.96 82.46
C THR A 221 62.32 -25.80 83.70
N MET A 222 63.24 -26.74 83.95
CA MET A 222 64.23 -26.61 85.02
C MET A 222 65.06 -25.32 84.87
N PHE A 223 65.54 -25.03 83.66
CA PHE A 223 66.30 -23.80 83.39
C PHE A 223 65.49 -22.51 83.63
N VAL A 224 64.21 -22.49 83.27
CA VAL A 224 63.32 -21.32 83.46
C VAL A 224 62.87 -21.17 84.92
N ASP A 225 62.64 -22.29 85.62
CA ASP A 225 62.17 -22.28 87.01
C ASP A 225 63.33 -22.06 88.01
N GLU A 226 64.56 -22.46 87.67
CA GLU A 226 65.73 -22.36 88.56
C GLU A 226 66.64 -21.17 88.27
N LEU A 227 66.64 -20.59 87.06
CA LEU A 227 67.49 -19.44 86.73
C LEU A 227 66.67 -18.16 86.59
N SER A 228 67.05 -17.16 87.38
CA SER A 228 66.54 -15.79 87.24
C SER A 228 67.07 -15.13 85.96
N GLU A 229 66.39 -14.08 85.47
CA GLU A 229 66.80 -13.34 84.26
C GLU A 229 68.27 -12.85 84.33
N ALA A 230 68.74 -12.50 85.52
CA ALA A 230 70.11 -12.08 85.76
C ALA A 230 71.12 -13.23 85.55
N GLU A 231 70.78 -14.45 85.99
CA GLU A 231 71.63 -15.63 85.85
C GLU A 231 71.66 -16.14 84.42
N VAL A 232 70.54 -16.07 83.69
CA VAL A 232 70.52 -16.39 82.25
C VAL A 232 71.42 -15.44 81.45
N ARG A 233 71.40 -14.13 81.75
CA ARG A 233 72.33 -13.16 81.12
C ARG A 233 73.78 -13.45 81.50
N ALA A 234 74.05 -13.83 82.74
CA ALA A 234 75.39 -14.23 83.17
C ALA A 234 75.87 -15.50 82.44
N ALA A 235 74.98 -16.49 82.23
CA ALA A 235 75.29 -17.70 81.49
C ALA A 235 75.57 -17.41 79.99
N ILE A 236 74.80 -16.52 79.37
CA ILE A 236 75.07 -16.06 77.99
C ILE A 236 76.44 -15.37 77.92
N ALA A 237 76.72 -14.44 78.83
CA ALA A 237 78.01 -13.75 78.90
C ALA A 237 79.19 -14.71 79.12
N LEU A 238 78.99 -15.77 79.90
CA LEU A 238 79.99 -16.82 80.11
C LEU A 238 80.24 -17.61 78.81
N VAL A 239 79.19 -18.01 78.10
CA VAL A 239 79.30 -18.75 76.83
C VAL A 239 79.95 -17.90 75.75
N ASP A 240 79.64 -16.61 75.67
CA ASP A 240 80.27 -15.67 74.73
C ASP A 240 81.77 -15.49 75.02
N GLN A 241 82.19 -15.67 76.28
CA GLN A 241 83.60 -15.62 76.67
C GLN A 241 84.33 -16.95 76.47
N LEU A 242 83.65 -18.08 76.28
CA LEU A 242 84.31 -19.39 76.09
C LEU A 242 85.24 -19.43 74.87
N PRO A 243 84.88 -18.94 73.67
CA PRO A 243 85.79 -18.96 72.52
C PRO A 243 87.06 -18.13 72.76
N VAL A 244 86.91 -16.94 73.37
CA VAL A 244 88.02 -16.04 73.69
C VAL A 244 88.91 -16.63 74.78
N PHE A 245 88.30 -17.28 75.78
CA PHE A 245 88.99 -17.99 76.83
C PHE A 245 89.76 -19.20 76.31
N THR A 246 89.15 -20.01 75.43
CA THR A 246 89.82 -21.14 74.77
C THR A 246 90.99 -20.65 73.91
N GLU A 247 90.82 -19.56 73.16
CA GLU A 247 91.89 -18.97 72.37
C GLU A 247 93.05 -18.46 73.25
N HIS A 248 92.77 -17.76 74.35
CA HIS A 248 93.79 -17.34 75.32
C HIS A 248 94.47 -18.54 76.01
N MET A 249 93.71 -19.60 76.35
CA MET A 249 94.27 -20.81 76.93
C MET A 249 95.22 -21.51 75.95
N GLU A 250 94.87 -21.61 74.67
CA GLU A 250 95.69 -22.27 73.63
C GLU A 250 96.87 -21.42 73.16
N ARG A 251 96.69 -20.11 72.96
CA ARG A 251 97.73 -19.22 72.42
C ARG A 251 98.66 -18.66 73.47
N ASP A 252 98.13 -18.29 74.64
CA ASP A 252 98.90 -17.50 75.59
C ASP A 252 99.38 -18.35 76.76
N ILE A 253 98.54 -19.27 77.25
CA ILE A 253 98.84 -20.03 78.48
C ILE A 253 99.53 -21.37 78.20
N MET A 254 99.10 -22.14 77.21
CA MET A 254 99.72 -23.43 76.85
C MET A 254 101.22 -23.32 76.51
N PRO A 255 101.71 -22.31 75.76
CA PRO A 255 103.14 -22.15 75.52
C PRO A 255 103.93 -21.82 76.79
N ILE A 256 103.35 -21.08 77.74
CA ILE A 256 103.97 -20.73 79.03
C ILE A 256 104.08 -21.98 79.92
N LEU A 257 103.02 -22.81 79.98
CA LEU A 257 103.05 -24.09 80.68
C LEU A 257 104.06 -25.07 80.06
N ALA A 258 104.20 -25.07 78.72
CA ALA A 258 105.22 -25.85 78.02
C ALA A 258 106.65 -25.35 78.30
N THR A 259 106.86 -24.05 78.51
CA THR A 259 108.17 -23.52 78.96
C THR A 259 108.43 -23.70 80.45
N LEU A 260 107.40 -23.81 81.29
CA LEU A 260 107.52 -24.10 82.73
C LEU A 260 108.05 -25.51 83.02
N ASP A 261 107.77 -26.48 82.15
CA ASP A 261 108.37 -27.83 82.21
C ASP A 261 109.91 -27.81 82.02
N ARG A 262 110.46 -26.72 81.46
CA ARG A 262 111.89 -26.57 81.16
C ARG A 262 112.69 -25.74 82.19
N VAL A 263 112.03 -25.09 83.15
CA VAL A 263 112.68 -24.31 84.24
C VAL A 263 112.95 -25.17 85.49
N GLY A 264 112.40 -26.39 85.54
CA GLY A 264 112.64 -27.36 86.61
C GLY A 264 114.11 -27.75 86.87
N PRO A 265 114.98 -27.91 85.85
CA PRO A 265 116.40 -28.20 86.06
C PRO A 265 117.21 -26.98 86.54
N ASP A 266 116.92 -25.78 86.02
CA ASP A 266 117.75 -24.58 86.23
C ASP A 266 117.60 -23.98 87.64
N VAL A 267 116.48 -24.21 88.33
CA VAL A 267 116.31 -23.82 89.74
C VAL A 267 117.08 -24.76 90.69
N HIS A 268 117.31 -26.02 90.29
CA HIS A 268 118.09 -26.97 91.10
C HIS A 268 119.61 -26.71 90.98
N GLU A 269 120.12 -26.29 89.82
CA GLU A 269 121.52 -25.85 89.67
C GLU A 269 121.83 -24.57 90.47
N LEU A 270 120.88 -23.63 90.57
CA LEU A 270 121.03 -22.42 91.40
C LEU A 270 120.99 -22.72 92.92
N LEU A 271 120.34 -23.81 93.35
CA LEU A 271 120.30 -24.22 94.75
C LEU A 271 121.56 -24.97 95.22
N ASP A 272 122.26 -25.69 94.33
CA ASP A 272 123.55 -26.33 94.66
C ASP A 272 124.70 -25.31 94.74
N VAL A 273 124.75 -24.31 93.85
CA VAL A 273 125.76 -23.23 93.90
C VAL A 273 125.58 -22.32 95.11
N LEU A 274 124.35 -22.08 95.59
CA LEU A 274 124.10 -21.33 96.82
C LEU A 274 124.44 -22.12 98.10
N LYS A 275 124.50 -23.45 98.03
CA LYS A 275 124.91 -24.31 99.14
C LYS A 275 126.44 -24.32 99.31
N GLU A 276 127.20 -24.22 98.23
CA GLU A 276 128.66 -24.12 98.26
C GLU A 276 129.17 -22.75 98.75
N VAL A 277 128.46 -21.65 98.48
CA VAL A 277 128.82 -20.32 99.03
C VAL A 277 128.52 -20.20 100.53
N ARG A 278 127.48 -20.86 101.05
CA ARG A 278 127.14 -20.80 102.49
C ARG A 278 128.13 -21.55 103.39
N GLN A 279 128.82 -22.56 102.87
CA GLN A 279 129.82 -23.30 103.65
C GLN A 279 131.20 -22.57 103.68
N ALA A 280 131.45 -21.62 102.78
CA ALA A 280 132.69 -20.84 102.72
C ALA A 280 132.69 -19.58 103.62
N ILE A 281 131.52 -19.10 104.09
CA ILE A 281 131.38 -17.84 104.85
C ILE A 281 130.97 -18.10 106.32
N VAL A 282 131.60 -19.11 106.96
CA VAL A 282 131.57 -19.28 108.44
C VAL A 282 132.99 -19.28 109.04
N GLY A 283 134.03 -19.06 108.22
CA GLY A 283 135.38 -18.80 108.68
C GLY A 283 135.87 -17.43 108.22
N ILE A 284 135.82 -16.42 109.10
CA ILE A 284 136.85 -15.38 109.36
C ILE A 284 136.21 -14.11 110.01
N PRO A 285 136.91 -13.47 110.97
CA PRO A 285 136.35 -12.60 112.00
C PRO A 285 136.42 -11.10 111.65
N GLY A 286 135.46 -10.34 112.18
CA GLY A 286 135.60 -8.91 112.48
C GLY A 286 135.23 -7.95 111.35
N PHE A 287 133.99 -7.46 111.35
CA PHE A 287 133.71 -6.06 111.02
C PHE A 287 132.44 -5.61 111.75
N ARG A 288 132.66 -4.99 112.90
CA ARG A 288 131.76 -3.99 113.47
C ARG A 288 131.75 -2.77 112.54
N LEU A 289 130.66 -2.01 112.63
CA LEU A 289 130.47 -0.61 112.21
C LEU A 289 129.74 -0.42 110.86
N LEU A 290 128.62 0.30 110.95
CA LEU A 290 127.87 0.97 109.88
C LEU A 290 127.05 0.00 109.02
N SER A 291 125.72 0.04 108.99
CA SER A 291 124.91 1.21 108.66
C SER A 291 123.49 1.11 109.25
N ARG A 292 123.30 1.88 110.31
CA ARG A 292 122.03 2.40 110.82
C ARG A 292 121.58 3.56 109.92
N ARG A 293 120.30 3.56 109.48
CA ARG A 293 119.49 4.58 108.74
C ARG A 293 118.97 3.99 107.42
N GLY A 294 117.69 4.02 107.06
CA GLY A 294 116.43 4.50 107.65
C GLY A 294 115.29 3.69 106.98
N GLY A 295 114.05 3.62 107.46
CA GLY A 295 113.30 4.61 108.23
C GLY A 295 112.44 5.46 107.29
N ASP A 296 111.16 5.06 107.18
CA ASP A 296 109.96 5.85 106.85
C ASP A 296 109.60 6.22 105.40
N ARG A 297 108.38 5.80 105.00
CA ARG A 297 107.26 6.61 104.45
C ARG A 297 106.05 5.68 104.24
N ASP A 298 105.05 5.79 105.12
CA ASP A 298 103.76 6.51 104.95
C ASP A 298 102.80 5.68 104.08
N GLU A 299 101.81 4.97 104.64
CA GLU A 299 100.52 5.46 105.19
C GLU A 299 99.72 6.36 104.23
N GLY A 300 98.57 5.81 103.82
CA GLY A 300 97.47 6.40 103.08
C GLY A 300 96.34 5.37 102.96
#